data_AF-A0A401I7D7-F1
#
_entry.id   AF-A0A401I7D7-F1
#
_cell.length_a   1.000
_cell.length_b   1.000
_cell.length_c   1.000
_cell.angle_alpha   90.00
_cell.angle_beta   90.00
_cell.angle_gamma   90.00
#
_symmetry.space_group_name_H-M   'P 1'
#
loop_
_entity.id
_entity.type
_entity.pdbx_description
1 polymer ?
#
loop_
_entity_poly.entity_id
_entity_poly.type
_entity_poly.pdbx_seq_one_letter_code
_entity_poly.pdbx_strand_id
1 'polypeptide(L)'
;GWAWTAAAADSEAAAGLAQGAEAESTAQPRPEQAAQMELLTRQLAGESGVLIRPRGWWMAADHIFSHIVWDVQVYLADYGFVLTEQEQHSDGLVAETRGVYEATGEDKLPDGYRWIGPEEMEELAFPNVFLRILRAYWTQRGLGQ
;
A
#
# COMPACT_ATOMS: atom_id res chain seq x y z
N GLY A 1 11.16 57.34 12.69
CA GLY A 1 11.19 56.27 13.70
C GLY A 1 10.21 56.62 14.79
N TRP A 2 9.30 55.70 15.11
CA TRP A 2 8.46 55.76 16.31
C TRP A 2 8.39 54.36 16.90
N ALA A 3 8.56 54.34 18.22
CA ALA A 3 8.72 53.18 19.07
C ALA A 3 7.37 52.57 19.45
N TRP A 4 7.39 51.26 19.76
CA TRP A 4 6.55 50.65 20.80
C TRP A 4 7.38 49.59 21.53
N THR A 5 7.40 49.66 22.86
CA THR A 5 7.97 48.64 23.76
C THR A 5 6.85 48.02 24.58
N ALA A 6 6.81 46.69 24.52
CA ALA A 6 6.44 45.68 25.52
C ALA A 6 5.14 45.78 26.33
N ALA A 7 4.32 44.74 26.21
CA ALA A 7 3.65 44.09 27.35
C ALA A 7 3.53 42.58 27.07
N ALA A 8 3.77 41.80 28.12
CA ALA A 8 3.95 40.34 28.14
C ALA A 8 2.63 39.55 28.25
N ALA A 9 2.77 38.20 28.25
CA ALA A 9 1.78 37.11 28.30
C ALA A 9 1.50 36.54 26.90
N ASP A 10 1.66 35.25 26.60
CA ASP A 10 1.46 34.07 27.44
C ASP A 10 2.43 32.94 27.06
N SER A 11 2.77 32.11 28.04
CA SER A 11 3.59 30.91 27.88
C SER A 11 2.65 29.71 27.76
N GLU A 12 2.27 29.34 26.54
CA GLU A 12 1.62 28.05 26.33
C GLU A 12 2.62 27.02 25.84
N ALA A 13 2.83 26.08 26.75
CA ALA A 13 3.68 24.93 26.65
C ALA A 13 3.19 23.94 25.58
N ALA A 14 4.16 23.15 25.12
CA ALA A 14 4.00 21.90 24.41
C ALA A 14 2.70 21.13 24.74
N ALA A 15 1.81 21.04 23.77
CA ALA A 15 0.82 19.98 23.67
C ALA A 15 0.92 19.36 22.27
N GLY A 16 2.04 18.70 22.04
CA GLY A 16 2.25 17.86 20.88
C GLY A 16 1.46 16.56 21.02
N LEU A 17 0.69 16.25 19.97
CA LEU A 17 0.60 14.92 19.37
C LEU A 17 0.34 13.75 20.32
N ALA A 18 -0.91 13.62 20.78
CA ALA A 18 -1.46 12.34 21.18
C ALA A 18 -2.98 12.38 21.10
N GLN A 19 -3.53 12.07 19.92
CA GLN A 19 -4.88 11.55 19.77
C GLN A 19 -5.07 11.04 18.33
N GLY A 20 -5.09 9.72 18.20
CA GLY A 20 -5.22 9.03 16.92
C GLY A 20 -4.71 7.59 16.97
N ALA A 21 -4.85 6.91 18.10
CA ALA A 21 -4.79 5.47 18.17
C ALA A 21 -6.21 4.97 18.48
N GLU A 22 -6.55 3.83 17.89
CA GLU A 22 -7.80 3.07 18.06
C GLU A 22 -8.94 3.40 17.08
N ALA A 23 -8.73 2.99 15.83
CA ALA A 23 -9.75 2.24 15.10
C ALA A 23 -9.03 1.24 14.20
N GLU A 24 -8.64 0.10 14.79
CA GLU A 24 -8.31 -1.10 14.04
C GLU A 24 -9.60 -1.59 13.38
N SER A 25 -9.95 -0.96 12.26
CA SER A 25 -11.14 -1.28 11.50
C SER A 25 -10.77 -2.38 10.52
N THR A 26 -11.03 -3.62 10.92
CA THR A 26 -11.26 -4.73 9.98
C THR A 26 -12.56 -4.48 9.20
N ALA A 27 -12.69 -3.31 8.57
CA ALA A 27 -13.79 -3.01 7.68
C ALA A 27 -13.65 -3.90 6.45
N GLN A 28 -14.73 -4.61 6.12
CA GLN A 28 -14.89 -5.24 4.82
C GLN A 28 -14.52 -4.21 3.74
N PRO A 29 -13.68 -4.55 2.74
CA PRO A 29 -13.33 -3.61 1.70
C PRO A 29 -14.61 -3.09 1.05
N ARG A 30 -14.73 -1.77 0.94
CA ARG A 30 -15.85 -1.15 0.23
C ARG A 30 -15.89 -1.73 -1.20
N PRO A 31 -17.07 -1.88 -1.83
CA PRO A 31 -17.17 -2.44 -3.18
C PRO A 31 -16.24 -1.76 -4.20
N GLU A 32 -16.05 -0.44 -4.06
CA GLU A 32 -15.10 0.34 -4.85
C GLU A 32 -13.64 -0.09 -4.67
N GLN A 33 -13.22 -0.40 -3.44
CA GLN A 33 -11.87 -0.85 -3.11
C GLN A 33 -11.63 -2.26 -3.66
N ALA A 34 -12.64 -3.12 -3.61
CA ALA A 34 -12.58 -4.45 -4.22
C ALA A 34 -12.36 -4.36 -5.74
N ALA A 35 -13.14 -3.52 -6.43
CA ALA A 35 -12.98 -3.29 -7.87
C ALA A 35 -11.61 -2.66 -8.22
N GLN A 36 -11.12 -1.73 -7.41
CA GLN A 36 -9.78 -1.14 -7.59
C GLN A 36 -8.66 -2.17 -7.43
N MET A 37 -8.75 -3.07 -6.44
CA MET A 37 -7.77 -4.15 -6.26
C MET A 37 -7.73 -5.10 -7.46
N GLU A 38 -8.90 -5.46 -7.99
CA GLU A 38 -9.01 -6.32 -9.18
C GLU A 38 -8.41 -5.65 -10.42
N LEU A 39 -8.69 -4.35 -10.61
CA LEU A 39 -8.09 -3.56 -11.67
C LEU A 39 -6.56 -3.51 -11.56
N LEU A 40 -6.04 -3.19 -10.37
CA LEU A 40 -4.59 -3.13 -10.12
C LEU A 40 -3.91 -4.48 -10.39
N THR A 41 -4.54 -5.59 -9.97
CA THR A 41 -4.03 -6.94 -10.22
C THR A 41 -3.90 -7.23 -11.71
N ARG A 42 -4.93 -6.88 -12.50
CA ARG A 42 -4.91 -7.07 -13.95
C ARG A 42 -3.87 -6.19 -14.64
N GLN A 43 -3.69 -4.95 -14.18
CA GLN A 43 -2.68 -4.04 -14.73
C GLN A 43 -1.26 -4.54 -14.46
N LEU A 44 -0.95 -4.94 -13.22
CA LEU A 44 0.36 -5.51 -12.87
C LEU A 44 0.67 -6.78 -13.69
N ALA A 45 -0.31 -7.66 -13.84
CA ALA A 45 -0.15 -8.87 -14.66
C ALA A 45 0.08 -8.52 -16.14
N GLY A 46 -0.67 -7.57 -16.69
CA GLY A 46 -0.60 -7.20 -18.11
C GLY A 46 0.64 -6.38 -18.48
N GLU A 47 1.11 -5.51 -17.59
CA GLU A 47 2.21 -4.58 -17.87
C GLU A 47 3.59 -5.15 -17.49
N SER A 48 3.69 -5.81 -16.33
CA SER A 48 4.97 -6.29 -15.80
C SER A 48 5.04 -7.80 -15.62
N GLY A 49 3.97 -8.55 -15.94
CA GLY A 49 3.90 -9.98 -15.70
C GLY A 49 3.85 -10.34 -14.21
N VAL A 50 3.60 -9.35 -13.33
CA VAL A 50 3.53 -9.56 -11.88
C VAL A 50 2.13 -10.00 -11.51
N LEU A 51 1.99 -11.29 -11.20
CA LEU A 51 0.73 -11.83 -10.69
C LEU A 51 0.73 -11.80 -9.16
N ILE A 52 -0.27 -11.12 -8.60
CA ILE A 52 -0.49 -11.02 -7.15
C ILE A 52 -1.88 -11.54 -6.78
N ARG A 53 -2.01 -12.00 -5.52
CA ARG A 53 -3.29 -12.33 -4.91
C ARG A 53 -3.62 -11.28 -3.85
N PRO A 54 -4.59 -10.39 -4.09
CA PRO A 54 -4.95 -9.37 -3.11
C PRO A 54 -5.55 -10.01 -1.85
N ARG A 55 -5.08 -9.57 -0.68
CA ARG A 55 -5.60 -9.95 0.64
C ARG A 55 -6.64 -8.96 1.16
N GLY A 56 -6.50 -7.69 0.80
CA GLY A 56 -7.44 -6.64 1.18
C GLY A 56 -6.78 -5.26 1.25
N TRP A 57 -7.63 -4.25 1.42
CA TRP A 57 -7.20 -2.90 1.77
C TRP A 57 -6.56 -2.89 3.16
N TRP A 58 -5.46 -2.17 3.29
CA TRP A 58 -4.69 -2.12 4.53
C TRP A 58 -4.67 -0.73 5.14
N MET A 59 -4.33 0.29 4.35
CA MET A 59 -4.36 1.67 4.82
C MET A 59 -4.50 2.65 3.66
N ALA A 60 -4.84 3.89 4.01
CA ALA A 60 -4.70 5.05 3.13
C ALA A 60 -3.45 5.83 3.51
N ALA A 61 -2.80 6.45 2.53
CA ALA A 61 -1.65 7.31 2.74
C ALA A 61 -1.71 8.52 1.82
N ASP A 62 -1.67 9.70 2.41
CA ASP A 62 -1.55 10.96 1.70
C ASP A 62 -0.08 11.44 1.63
N HIS A 63 0.21 12.20 0.59
CA HIS A 63 1.42 13.01 0.53
C HIS A 63 1.22 14.26 -0.31
N ILE A 64 1.72 15.39 0.19
CA ILE A 64 1.72 16.66 -0.53
C ILE A 64 3.15 16.98 -0.93
N PHE A 65 3.41 16.93 -2.23
CA PHE A 65 4.56 17.58 -2.85
C PHE A 65 4.21 19.03 -3.18
N SER A 66 5.21 19.85 -3.54
CA SER A 66 5.04 21.28 -3.79
C SER A 66 3.87 21.64 -4.74
N HIS A 67 3.52 20.74 -5.67
CA HIS A 67 2.44 20.97 -6.65
C HIS A 67 1.57 19.74 -6.91
N ILE A 68 1.79 18.65 -6.19
CA ILE A 68 1.10 17.39 -6.46
C ILE A 68 0.65 16.79 -5.14
N VAL A 69 -0.64 16.49 -5.05
CA VAL A 69 -1.23 15.77 -3.92
C VAL A 69 -1.45 14.34 -4.35
N TRP A 70 -0.90 13.40 -3.59
CA TRP A 70 -1.14 11.98 -3.75
C TRP A 70 -2.10 11.50 -2.67
N ASP A 71 -3.13 10.80 -3.11
CA ASP A 71 -4.02 9.98 -2.28
C ASP A 71 -3.76 8.52 -2.68
N VAL A 72 -3.15 7.76 -1.79
CA VAL A 72 -2.66 6.41 -2.05
C VAL A 72 -3.47 5.41 -1.23
N GLN A 73 -4.12 4.48 -1.93
CA GLN A 73 -4.77 3.33 -1.31
C GLN A 73 -3.81 2.14 -1.34
N VAL A 74 -3.43 1.67 -0.15
CA VAL A 74 -2.44 0.60 0.02
C VAL A 74 -3.16 -0.72 0.28
N TYR A 75 -2.82 -1.72 -0.53
CA TYR A 75 -3.39 -3.06 -0.48
C TYR A 75 -2.29 -4.08 -0.15
N LEU A 76 -2.62 -5.07 0.67
CA LEU A 76 -1.74 -6.21 0.90
C LEU A 76 -2.04 -7.29 -0.14
N ALA A 77 -1.01 -7.94 -0.63
CA ALA A 77 -1.13 -9.05 -1.55
C ALA A 77 -0.03 -10.07 -1.32
N ASP A 78 -0.34 -11.33 -1.64
CA ASP A 78 0.67 -12.37 -1.76
C ASP A 78 1.19 -12.37 -3.22
N TYR A 79 2.41 -12.87 -3.44
CA TYR A 79 3.05 -13.03 -4.75
C TYR A 79 3.50 -14.50 -4.93
N GLY A 80 3.94 -14.87 -6.15
CA GLY A 80 4.46 -16.20 -6.45
C GLY A 80 3.40 -17.14 -7.03
N PHE A 81 2.44 -16.60 -7.79
CA PHE A 81 1.38 -17.37 -8.43
C PHE A 81 1.56 -17.38 -9.94
N VAL A 82 1.16 -18.48 -10.57
CA VAL A 82 0.91 -18.56 -12.00
C VAL A 82 -0.59 -18.59 -12.26
N LEU A 83 -1.00 -17.94 -13.35
CA LEU A 83 -2.34 -18.17 -13.89
C LEU A 83 -2.32 -19.56 -14.53
N THR A 84 -3.02 -20.51 -13.92
CA THR A 84 -3.36 -21.72 -14.64
C THR A 84 -4.53 -21.38 -15.55
N GLU A 85 -4.27 -21.33 -16.86
CA GLU A 85 -5.36 -21.29 -17.82
C GLU A 85 -6.15 -22.58 -17.64
N GLN A 86 -7.32 -22.50 -17.02
CA GLN A 86 -8.25 -23.62 -17.08
C GLN A 86 -8.60 -23.82 -18.55
N GLU A 87 -8.23 -24.99 -19.08
CA GLU A 87 -8.42 -25.39 -20.47
C GLU A 87 -9.81 -24.99 -20.96
N GLN A 88 -9.83 -24.19 -22.03
CA GLN A 88 -11.04 -23.78 -22.72
C GLN A 88 -11.75 -25.01 -23.31
N HIS A 89 -12.84 -25.43 -22.69
CA HIS A 89 -13.96 -26.19 -23.26
C HIS A 89 -15.12 -26.04 -22.26
N SER A 90 -16.36 -25.67 -22.58
CA SER A 90 -17.12 -25.57 -23.82
C SER A 90 -18.41 -24.78 -23.52
N ASP A 91 -18.89 -24.00 -24.49
CA ASP A 91 -20.28 -23.53 -24.69
C ASP A 91 -21.06 -22.93 -23.49
N GLY A 92 -21.22 -21.59 -23.52
CA GLY A 92 -22.41 -20.90 -23.03
C GLY A 92 -22.69 -20.89 -21.53
N LEU A 93 -22.07 -19.96 -20.78
CA LEU A 93 -22.71 -19.14 -19.73
C LEU A 93 -21.66 -18.18 -19.14
N VAL A 94 -21.99 -16.89 -19.11
CA VAL A 94 -21.21 -15.85 -18.45
C VAL A 94 -21.27 -16.10 -16.95
N ALA A 95 -20.22 -16.70 -16.40
CA ALA A 95 -19.97 -16.75 -14.97
C ALA A 95 -18.58 -16.15 -14.75
N GLU A 96 -18.53 -15.10 -13.94
CA GLU A 96 -17.32 -14.39 -13.52
C GLU A 96 -16.10 -15.31 -13.33
N THR A 97 -15.10 -15.13 -14.20
CA THR A 97 -13.83 -15.85 -14.18
C THR A 97 -13.07 -15.59 -12.89
N ARG A 98 -13.31 -16.42 -11.87
CA ARG A 98 -12.46 -16.52 -10.69
C ARG A 98 -11.25 -17.36 -11.06
N GLY A 99 -10.22 -16.71 -11.62
CA GLY A 99 -8.96 -17.37 -11.95
C GLY A 99 -8.41 -18.12 -10.74
N VAL A 100 -8.11 -19.41 -10.92
CA VAL A 100 -7.45 -20.23 -9.90
C VAL A 100 -5.96 -19.94 -9.99
N TYR A 101 -5.45 -19.30 -8.95
CA TYR A 101 -4.02 -19.13 -8.74
C TYR A 101 -3.42 -20.48 -8.30
N GLU A 102 -2.29 -20.89 -8.89
CA GLU A 102 -1.47 -21.95 -8.30
C GLU A 102 -0.15 -21.34 -7.86
N ALA A 103 0.30 -21.66 -6.64
CA ALA A 103 1.58 -21.19 -6.12
C ALA A 103 2.69 -22.07 -6.67
N THR A 104 3.41 -21.58 -7.69
CA THR A 104 4.65 -22.20 -8.15
C THR A 104 5.81 -21.58 -7.39
N GLY A 105 6.65 -22.41 -6.78
CA GLY A 105 7.78 -21.97 -5.94
C GLY A 105 8.92 -21.24 -6.68
N GLU A 106 8.68 -20.64 -7.84
CA GLU A 106 9.61 -19.72 -8.47
C GLU A 106 9.29 -18.30 -8.02
N ASP A 107 9.96 -17.87 -6.95
CA ASP A 107 9.97 -16.52 -6.40
C ASP A 107 10.74 -15.53 -7.31
N LYS A 108 10.70 -15.77 -8.63
CA LYS A 108 11.46 -15.04 -9.64
C LYS A 108 10.70 -13.79 -10.05
N LEU A 109 11.14 -12.67 -9.49
CA LEU A 109 10.62 -11.35 -9.87
C LEU A 109 10.96 -11.00 -11.33
N PRO A 110 10.06 -10.30 -12.05
CA PRO A 110 10.35 -9.75 -13.37
C PRO A 110 11.46 -8.69 -13.33
N ASP A 111 12.00 -8.36 -14.51
CA ASP A 111 13.03 -7.33 -14.64
C ASP A 111 12.53 -5.98 -14.09
N GLY A 112 13.39 -5.30 -13.33
CA GLY A 112 13.06 -4.03 -12.68
C GLY A 112 12.35 -4.16 -11.33
N TYR A 113 11.99 -5.39 -10.90
CA TYR A 113 11.49 -5.66 -9.56
C TYR A 113 12.58 -6.22 -8.65
N ARG A 114 12.45 -5.94 -7.35
CA ARG A 114 13.37 -6.43 -6.33
C ARG A 114 12.63 -6.64 -5.01
N TRP A 115 12.99 -7.70 -4.28
CA TRP A 115 12.60 -7.89 -2.89
C TRP A 115 13.34 -6.91 -2.00
N ILE A 116 12.61 -6.24 -1.10
CA ILE A 116 13.15 -5.23 -0.20
C ILE A 116 12.83 -5.66 1.23
N GLY A 117 13.87 -5.83 2.04
CA GLY A 117 13.79 -6.00 3.48
C GLY A 117 13.81 -4.65 4.21
N PRO A 118 13.64 -4.67 5.55
CA PRO A 118 13.76 -3.47 6.37
C PRO A 118 15.15 -2.79 6.25
N GLU A 119 16.21 -3.57 6.03
CA GLU A 119 17.59 -3.09 5.93
C GLU A 119 17.84 -2.22 4.70
N GLU A 120 17.24 -2.52 3.54
CA GLU A 120 17.44 -1.72 2.34
C GLU A 120 16.63 -0.42 2.33
N MET A 121 15.75 -0.20 3.31
CA MET A 121 14.93 1.02 3.38
C MET A 121 15.75 2.28 3.66
N GLU A 122 16.94 2.15 4.28
CA GLU A 122 17.83 3.27 4.58
C GLU A 122 18.73 3.65 3.39
N GLU A 123 18.97 2.70 2.49
CA GLU A 123 19.86 2.88 1.34
C GLU A 123 19.12 3.39 0.09
N LEU A 124 17.82 3.07 -0.01
CA LEU A 124 16.99 3.42 -1.17
C LEU A 124 16.35 4.80 -1.03
N ALA A 125 16.45 5.60 -2.09
CA ALA A 125 15.87 6.94 -2.16
C ALA A 125 14.34 6.90 -2.41
N PHE A 126 13.59 6.34 -1.46
CA PHE A 126 12.13 6.35 -1.52
C PHE A 126 11.55 7.71 -1.10
N PRO A 127 10.48 8.19 -1.76
CA PRO A 127 9.67 9.28 -1.22
C PRO A 127 9.17 8.95 0.19
N ASN A 128 9.09 9.96 1.06
CA ASN A 128 8.75 9.79 2.48
C ASN A 128 7.44 9.02 2.72
N VAL A 129 6.46 9.13 1.82
CA VAL A 129 5.19 8.40 1.93
C VAL A 129 5.40 6.89 1.89
N PHE A 130 6.29 6.37 1.02
CA PHE A 130 6.58 4.94 0.95
C PHE A 130 7.33 4.46 2.18
N LEU A 131 8.31 5.23 2.68
CA LEU A 131 9.00 4.90 3.93
C LEU A 131 8.02 4.82 5.11
N ARG A 132 7.05 5.73 5.18
CA ARG A 132 5.98 5.71 6.20
C ARG A 132 5.13 4.44 6.09
N ILE A 133 4.69 4.09 4.89
CA ILE A 133 3.90 2.88 4.60
C ILE A 133 4.70 1.62 5.01
N LEU A 134 5.93 1.49 4.56
CA LEU A 134 6.77 0.30 4.82
C LEU A 134 7.12 0.15 6.31
N ARG A 135 7.43 1.26 7.00
CA ARG A 135 7.67 1.24 8.46
C ARG A 135 6.42 0.79 9.22
N ALA A 136 5.25 1.32 8.87
CA ALA A 136 3.99 0.88 9.48
C ALA A 136 3.74 -0.62 9.26
N TYR A 137 4.08 -1.14 8.07
CA TYR A 137 3.93 -2.55 7.74
C TYR A 137 4.82 -3.44 8.60
N TRP A 138 6.11 -3.09 8.74
CA TRP A 138 7.04 -3.87 9.54
C TRP A 138 6.79 -3.79 11.04
N THR A 139 6.38 -2.62 11.54
CA THR A 139 5.95 -2.46 12.94
C THR A 139 4.75 -3.36 13.25
N GLN A 140 3.74 -3.39 12.38
CA GLN A 140 2.55 -4.25 12.60
C GLN A 140 2.90 -5.74 12.58
N ARG A 141 3.87 -6.15 11.75
CA ARG A 141 4.34 -7.54 11.66
C ARG A 141 5.28 -7.95 12.81
N GLY A 142 5.68 -7.02 13.67
CA GLY A 142 6.66 -7.27 14.73
C GLY A 142 8.09 -7.52 14.22
N LEU A 143 8.39 -7.09 12.99
CA LEU A 143 9.67 -7.30 12.29
C LEU A 143 10.54 -6.04 12.27
N GLY A 144 10.12 -4.96 12.93
CA GLY A 144 10.81 -3.66 12.91
C GLY A 144 11.74 -3.39 14.09
N GLN A 145 12.60 -4.35 14.47
CA GLN A 145 13.58 -4.20 15.56
C GLN A 145 14.99 -4.05 15.03
#